data_AF-A0A3D4AUW4-F1
#
_entry.id   AF-A0A3D4AUW4-F1
#
_cell.length_a   1.000
_cell.length_b   1.000
_cell.length_c   1.000
_cell.angle_alpha   90.00
_cell.angle_beta   90.00
_cell.angle_gamma   90.00
#
_symmetry.space_group_name_H-M   'P 1'
#
loop_
_entity.id
_entity.type
_entity.pdbx_description
1 polymer ?
#
loop_
_entity_poly.entity_id
_entity_poly.type
_entity_poly.pdbx_seq_one_letter_code
_entity_poly.pdbx_strand_id
1 'polypeptide(L)' 'MKKLLMQISGTLFILLGLLFAVVPGPSLIFFIAGLFCFSMYYPKARGYLTWCQKALTRSCAYLDKKLAKN' A
#
# COMPACT_ATOMS: atom_id res chain seq x y z
N MET A 1 -11.00 -1.13 22.38
CA MET A 1 -11.81 -0.64 21.23
C MET A 1 -10.97 -0.06 20.10
N LYS A 2 -9.93 0.75 20.36
CA LYS A 2 -9.07 1.37 19.32
C LYS A 2 -8.36 0.37 18.38
N LYS A 3 -7.91 -0.77 18.92
CA LYS A 3 -7.24 -1.86 18.17
C LYS A 3 -8.14 -2.53 17.13
N LEU A 4 -9.38 -2.87 17.50
CA LEU A 4 -10.33 -3.52 16.60
C LEU A 4 -10.78 -2.59 15.47
N LEU A 5 -11.02 -1.32 15.77
CA LEU A 5 -11.36 -0.30 14.77
C LEU A 5 -10.29 -0.16 13.68
N MET A 6 -9.00 -0.23 14.07
CA MET A 6 -7.89 -0.15 13.12
C MET A 6 -7.64 -1.45 12.34
N GLN A 7 -7.91 -2.62 12.92
CA GLN A 7 -7.88 -3.88 12.17
C GLN A 7 -9.02 -3.95 11.16
N ILE A 8 -10.22 -3.50 11.55
CA ILE A 8 -11.38 -3.44 10.64
C ILE A 8 -11.10 -2.43 9.53
N SER A 9 -10.59 -1.23 9.84
CA SER A 9 -10.28 -0.23 8.82
C SER A 9 -9.18 -0.70 7.87
N GLY A 10 -8.09 -1.28 8.38
CA GLY A 10 -7.03 -1.82 7.53
C GLY A 10 -7.51 -2.97 6.63
N THR A 11 -8.37 -3.85 7.15
CA THR A 11 -8.99 -4.92 6.36
C THR A 11 -9.89 -4.34 5.26
N LEU A 12 -10.69 -3.31 5.60
CA LEU A 12 -11.55 -2.61 4.63
C LEU A 12 -10.74 -1.98 3.50
N PHE A 13 -9.62 -1.34 3.83
CA PHE A 13 -8.71 -0.71 2.85
C PHE A 13 -8.01 -1.73 1.94
N ILE A 14 -7.62 -2.89 2.46
CA ILE A 14 -7.07 -3.99 1.66
C ILE A 14 -8.13 -4.56 0.71
N LEU A 15 -9.36 -4.73 1.19
CA LEU A 15 -10.47 -5.26 0.42
C LEU A 15 -10.87 -4.28 -0.70
N LEU A 16 -10.90 -2.98 -0.40
CA LEU A 16 -11.01 -1.91 -1.39
C LEU A 16 -9.84 -1.93 -2.39
N GLY A 17 -8.61 -2.06 -1.91
CA GLY A 17 -7.43 -2.19 -2.77
C GLY A 17 -7.55 -3.35 -3.75
N LEU A 18 -8.11 -4.48 -3.31
CA LEU A 18 -8.34 -5.67 -4.13
C LEU A 18 -9.41 -5.42 -5.21
N LEU A 19 -10.50 -4.73 -4.86
CA LEU A 19 -11.53 -4.31 -5.83
C LEU A 19 -10.95 -3.35 -6.87
N PHE A 20 -10.14 -2.39 -6.45
CA PHE A 20 -9.43 -1.46 -7.33
C PHE A 20 -8.22 -2.09 -8.04
N ALA A 21 -7.87 -3.34 -7.76
CA ALA A 21 -6.86 -4.06 -8.55
C ALA A 21 -7.48 -4.61 -9.84
N VAL A 22 -8.79 -4.89 -9.82
CA VAL A 22 -9.57 -5.32 -10.99
C VAL A 22 -9.98 -4.13 -11.85
N VAL A 23 -10.30 -2.99 -11.23
CA VAL A 23 -10.59 -1.74 -11.94
C VAL A 23 -9.27 -0.99 -12.18
N PRO A 24 -8.95 -0.50 -13.39
CA PRO A 24 -7.71 0.27 -13.62
C PRO A 24 -7.79 1.61 -12.87
N GLY A 25 -7.33 1.61 -11.62
CA GLY A 25 -7.35 2.73 -10.70
C GLY A 25 -6.19 2.66 -9.71
N PRO A 26 -6.05 3.65 -8.80
CA PRO A 26 -4.91 3.76 -7.89
C PRO A 26 -4.98 2.77 -6.71
N SER A 27 -5.21 1.48 -6.98
CA SER A 27 -5.27 0.39 -5.97
C SER A 27 -4.06 0.37 -5.06
N LEU A 28 -2.87 0.63 -5.60
CA LEU A 28 -1.62 0.70 -4.85
C LEU A 28 -1.68 1.70 -3.68
N ILE A 29 -2.37 2.84 -3.86
CA ILE A 29 -2.50 3.85 -2.80
C ILE A 29 -3.38 3.32 -1.67
N PHE A 30 -4.48 2.63 -1.99
CA PHE A 30 -5.36 2.01 -1.00
C PHE A 30 -4.66 0.88 -0.22
N PHE A 31 -3.86 0.06 -0.90
CA PHE A 31 -3.04 -0.96 -0.24
C PHE A 31 -2.01 -0.35 0.72
N ILE A 32 -1.29 0.70 0.28
CA ILE A 32 -0.30 1.38 1.13
C ILE A 32 -0.98 2.06 2.33
N ALA A 33 -2.13 2.71 2.13
CA ALA A 33 -2.90 3.34 3.20
C ALA A 33 -3.43 2.32 4.22
N GLY A 34 -3.91 1.16 3.76
CA GLY A 34 -4.33 0.06 4.62
C GLY A 34 -3.18 -0.52 5.45
N LEU A 35 -2.04 -0.78 4.81
CA LEU A 35 -0.81 -1.19 5.49
C LEU A 35 -0.31 -0.13 6.48
N PHE A 36 -0.49 1.16 6.17
CA PHE A 36 -0.14 2.29 7.06
C PHE A 36 -0.97 2.32 8.33
N CYS A 37 -2.28 2.10 8.23
CA CYS A 37 -3.12 1.91 9.41
C CYS A 37 -2.64 0.72 10.26
N PHE A 38 -2.28 -0.40 9.63
CA PHE A 38 -1.76 -1.57 10.34
C PHE A 38 -0.39 -1.35 10.98
N SER A 39 0.49 -0.59 10.32
CA SER A 39 1.85 -0.27 10.79
C SER A 39 1.89 0.51 12.10
N MET A 40 0.84 1.26 12.44
CA MET A 40 0.81 2.04 13.69
C MET A 40 0.66 1.14 14.93
N TYR A 41 0.04 -0.04 14.79
CA TYR A 41 -0.20 -0.96 15.91
C TYR A 41 0.69 -2.19 15.89
N TYR A 42 1.12 -2.66 14.72
CA TYR A 42 1.98 -3.83 14.59
C TYR A 42 3.36 -3.39 14.07
N PRO A 43 4.42 -3.46 14.89
CA PRO A 43 5.77 -3.08 14.45
C PRO A 43 6.26 -3.93 13.28
N LYS A 44 5.76 -5.17 13.13
CA LYS A 44 6.04 -6.01 11.96
C LYS A 44 5.41 -5.47 10.67
N ALA A 45 4.23 -4.87 10.73
CA ALA A 45 3.57 -4.26 9.58
C ALA A 45 4.33 -3.03 9.04
N ARG A 46 5.04 -2.31 9.93
CA ARG A 46 5.94 -1.22 9.54
C ARG A 46 7.06 -1.65 8.61
N GLY A 47 7.60 -2.86 8.84
CA GLY A 47 8.62 -3.46 7.97
C GLY A 47 8.09 -3.70 6.56
N TYR A 48 6.92 -4.33 6.44
CA TYR A 48 6.27 -4.59 5.15
C TYR A 48 5.94 -3.29 4.40
N LEU A 49 5.50 -2.26 5.11
CA LEU A 49 5.19 -0.97 4.53
C LEU A 49 6.43 -0.28 3.97
N THR A 50 7.52 -0.27 4.74
CA THR A 50 8.80 0.29 4.29
C THR A 50 9.33 -0.47 3.07
N TRP A 51 9.14 -1.79 3.04
CA TRP A 51 9.49 -2.62 1.90
C TRP A 51 8.63 -2.28 0.66
N CYS A 52 7.31 -2.18 0.82
CA CYS A 52 6.39 -1.76 -0.25
C CYS A 52 6.72 -0.38 -0.80
N GLN A 53 6.99 0.60 0.08
CA GLN A 53 7.38 1.95 -0.33
C GLN A 53 8.69 1.93 -1.13
N LYS A 54 9.71 1.20 -0.68
CA LYS A 54 10.99 1.04 -1.41
C LYS A 54 10.79 0.35 -2.77
N ALA A 55 9.98 -0.71 -2.82
CA ALA A 55 9.67 -1.43 -4.05
C ALA A 55 8.93 -0.54 -5.06
N LEU A 56 7.97 0.27 -4.57
CA LEU A 56 7.24 1.23 -5.39
C LEU A 56 8.17 2.33 -5.92
N THR A 57 9.00 2.94 -5.07
CA THR A 57 9.96 3.97 -5.49
C THR A 57 10.94 3.42 -6.53
N ARG A 58 11.43 2.18 -6.36
CA ARG A 58 12.25 1.52 -7.38
C ARG A 58 11.50 1.30 -8.69
N SER A 59 10.24 0.88 -8.62
CA SER A 59 9.40 0.64 -9.80
C SER A 59 9.11 1.94 -10.55
N CYS A 60 8.76 3.02 -9.83
CA CYS A 60 8.62 4.35 -10.41
C CYS A 60 9.93 4.84 -11.02
N ALA A 61 11.07 4.72 -10.32
CA ALA A 61 12.37 5.14 -10.86
C ALA A 61 12.78 4.32 -12.10
N TYR A 62 12.41 3.04 -12.16
CA TYR A 62 12.60 2.20 -13.34
C TYR A 62 11.70 2.63 -14.50
N LEU A 63 10.41 2.84 -14.24
CA LEU A 63 9.45 3.31 -15.23
C LEU A 63 9.85 4.68 -15.77
N ASP A 64 10.25 5.60 -14.90
CA ASP A 64 10.72 6.94 -15.23
C ASP A 64 11.96 6.91 -16.14
N LYS A 65 12.98 6.09 -15.78
CA LYS A 65 14.14 5.86 -16.66
C LYS A 65 13.78 5.22 -18.00
N LYS A 66 12.76 4.35 -18.03
CA LYS A 66 12.32 3.68 -19.26
C LYS A 66 11.51 4.62 -20.14
N LEU A 67 10.71 5.50 -19.54
CA LEU A 67 9.94 6.54 -20.23
C LEU A 67 10.86 7.65 -20.76
N ALA A 68 11.82 8.11 -19.97
CA ALA A 68 12.76 9.18 -20.33
C ALA A 68 13.80 8.75 -21.40
N LYS A 69 13.86 7.46 -21.74
CA LYS A 69 14.72 6.92 -22.80
C LYS A 69 14.00 6.81 -24.15
N ASN A 70 12.68 7.06 -24.19
CA ASN A 70 11.91 7.29 -25.42
C ASN A 70 11.88 8.78 -25.76
#